data_AF-A0AB39TTU0-F1
#
_entry.id   AF-A0AB39TTU0-F1
#
_cell.length_a   1.000
_cell.length_b   1.000
_cell.length_c   1.000
_cell.angle_alpha   90.00
_cell.angle_beta   90.00
_cell.angle_gamma   90.00
#
_symmetry.space_group_name_H-M   'P 1'
#
loop_
_entity.id
_entity.type
_entity.pdbx_description
1 polymer ?
#
loop_
_entity_poly.entity_id
_entity_poly.type
_entity_poly.pdbx_seq_one_letter_code
_entity_poly.pdbx_strand_id
1 'polypeptide(L)'
;MEHLVATWVVSVWQQSRFGTYAPSWDPAGDHSPNSLFAASMAQGGFALQIPRPELYYQLLPTHRVVIHGKRGVKIKNLWYNGAALDPYRFTLSGRGGVAKNKYVFHRDPRDPCLVFFQDPRTHDWHTLRWTGLPEEGEVPAFSDARVREVMREVRSRGLAPKTDAELLPLLLELIGGHIPVEQWPTRLTKGQRTEHAREVAQAAAAAADRPPGATGAVNERAATGEMDNVVPLKWRERARQGQAAVDDERRRRREDAVPERPAPPPALGQRLRERSLLALPDEDEYEDTEGEA
;
A
#
# COMPACT_ATOMS: atom_id res chain seq x y z
N MET A 1 3.99 -7.50 17.41
CA MET A 1 4.27 -6.91 18.75
C MET A 1 3.96 -5.43 18.75
N GLU A 2 4.50 -4.63 17.82
CA GLU A 2 4.22 -3.18 17.72
C GLU A 2 2.73 -2.82 17.67
N HIS A 3 1.93 -3.52 16.84
CA HIS A 3 0.49 -3.27 16.78
C HIS A 3 -0.21 -3.55 18.11
N LEU A 4 0.11 -4.65 18.78
CA LEU A 4 -0.45 -4.99 20.10
C LEU A 4 -0.09 -3.90 21.13
N VAL A 5 1.17 -3.47 21.14
CA VAL A 5 1.63 -2.40 22.05
C VAL A 5 0.93 -1.09 21.73
N ALA A 6 0.84 -0.68 20.46
CA ALA A 6 0.15 0.54 20.05
C ALA A 6 -1.33 0.50 20.43
N THR A 7 -2.01 -0.63 20.18
CA THR A 7 -3.40 -0.82 20.59
C THR A 7 -3.54 -0.73 22.10
N TRP A 8 -2.69 -1.41 22.88
CA TRP A 8 -2.73 -1.34 24.34
C TRP A 8 -2.46 0.07 24.87
N VAL A 9 -1.50 0.79 24.27
CA VAL A 9 -1.21 2.18 24.62
C VAL A 9 -2.46 3.04 24.41
N VAL A 10 -3.10 2.94 23.24
CA VAL A 10 -4.25 3.78 22.88
C VAL A 10 -5.53 3.38 23.62
N SER A 11 -5.83 2.09 23.74
CA SER A 11 -7.09 1.62 24.30
C SER A 11 -7.06 1.43 25.81
N VAL A 12 -5.90 1.11 26.39
CA VAL A 12 -5.77 0.84 27.84
C VAL A 12 -5.04 1.98 28.52
N TRP A 13 -3.76 2.19 28.20
CA TRP A 13 -2.91 3.09 28.98
C TRP A 13 -3.40 4.54 28.92
N GLN A 14 -3.67 5.07 27.72
CA GLN A 14 -4.14 6.45 27.54
C GLN A 14 -5.49 6.74 28.21
N GLN A 15 -6.30 5.70 28.44
CA GLN A 15 -7.63 5.79 29.07
C GLN A 15 -7.60 5.41 30.56
N SER A 16 -6.45 4.94 31.06
CA SER A 16 -6.31 4.49 32.45
C SER A 16 -6.45 5.68 33.39
N ARG A 17 -7.33 5.52 34.39
CA ARG A 17 -7.65 6.56 35.36
C ARG A 17 -6.59 6.56 36.47
N PHE A 18 -6.07 7.74 36.80
CA PHE A 18 -5.01 7.88 37.80
C PHE A 18 -5.52 7.70 39.24
N GLY A 19 -6.83 7.82 39.48
CA GLY A 19 -7.42 7.68 40.81
C GLY A 19 -6.79 8.66 41.80
N THR A 20 -6.14 8.14 42.84
CA THR A 20 -5.50 8.93 43.91
C THR A 20 -4.27 9.73 43.46
N TYR A 21 -3.77 9.53 42.24
CA TYR A 21 -2.61 10.25 41.69
C TYR A 21 -3.01 11.44 40.81
N ALA A 22 -4.12 12.09 41.14
CA ALA A 22 -4.59 13.27 40.43
C ALA A 22 -3.59 14.46 40.57
N PRO A 23 -3.50 15.35 39.56
CA PRO A 23 -2.63 16.52 39.63
C PRO A 23 -3.01 17.45 40.78
N SER A 24 -2.03 18.16 41.34
CA SER A 24 -2.25 19.06 42.50
C SER A 24 -3.20 20.23 42.22
N TRP A 25 -3.40 20.60 40.96
CA TRP A 25 -4.30 21.67 40.55
C TRP A 25 -5.75 21.20 40.36
N ASP A 26 -5.99 19.89 40.28
CA ASP A 26 -7.33 19.29 40.34
C ASP A 26 -7.29 17.94 41.09
N PRO A 27 -7.12 17.98 42.44
CA PRO A 27 -6.92 16.78 43.24
C PRO A 27 -8.15 15.88 43.34
N ALA A 28 -9.34 16.43 43.08
CA ALA A 28 -10.60 15.70 43.06
C ALA A 28 -10.98 15.20 41.66
N GLY A 29 -10.25 15.64 40.63
CA GLY A 29 -10.48 15.29 39.25
C GLY A 29 -10.04 13.87 38.93
N ASP A 30 -10.92 13.14 38.24
CA ASP A 30 -10.62 11.79 37.81
C ASP A 30 -10.07 11.81 36.38
N HIS A 31 -8.75 11.93 36.32
CA HIS A 31 -7.99 12.16 35.11
C HIS A 31 -7.36 10.90 34.53
N SER A 32 -7.18 10.89 33.22
CA SER A 32 -6.37 9.94 32.47
C SER A 32 -5.26 10.68 31.72
N PRO A 33 -4.23 9.99 31.20
CA PRO A 33 -3.24 10.62 30.34
C PRO A 33 -3.86 11.47 29.21
N ASN A 34 -4.92 10.98 28.58
CA ASN A 34 -5.65 11.73 27.54
C ASN A 34 -6.32 13.00 28.07
N SER A 35 -6.98 12.95 29.24
CA SER A 35 -7.67 14.14 29.79
C SER A 35 -6.67 15.21 30.21
N LEU A 36 -5.54 14.81 30.79
CA LEU A 36 -4.46 15.73 31.15
C LEU A 36 -3.81 16.35 29.91
N PHE A 37 -3.58 15.56 28.87
CA PHE A 37 -3.08 16.09 27.60
C PHE A 37 -4.05 17.14 27.03
N ALA A 38 -5.34 16.84 26.98
CA ALA A 38 -6.36 17.79 26.52
C ALA A 38 -6.40 19.07 27.38
N ALA A 39 -6.38 18.93 28.71
CA ALA A 39 -6.34 20.07 29.62
C ALA A 39 -5.07 20.93 29.42
N SER A 40 -3.91 20.29 29.25
CA SER A 40 -2.65 20.99 28.99
C SER A 40 -2.65 21.77 27.67
N MET A 41 -3.26 21.21 26.62
CA MET A 41 -3.40 21.89 25.33
C MET A 41 -4.35 23.09 25.42
N ALA A 42 -5.45 22.95 26.17
CA ALA A 42 -6.41 24.03 26.40
C ALA A 42 -5.82 25.16 27.25
N GLN A 43 -5.07 24.83 28.32
CA GLN A 43 -4.45 25.81 29.22
C GLN A 43 -3.23 26.48 28.60
N GLY A 44 -2.40 25.71 27.87
CA GLY A 44 -1.16 26.19 27.28
C GLY A 44 -1.35 27.09 26.05
N GLY A 45 -2.58 27.24 25.55
CA GLY A 45 -2.86 28.03 24.35
C GLY A 45 -2.17 27.49 23.09
N PHE A 46 -1.78 26.21 23.09
CA PHE A 46 -1.19 25.57 21.91
C PHE A 46 -2.29 25.40 20.85
N ALA A 47 -2.40 26.40 19.96
CA ALA A 47 -3.12 26.23 18.72
C ALA A 47 -2.37 25.18 17.90
N LEU A 48 -2.93 23.98 17.79
CA LEU A 48 -2.53 22.98 16.79
C LEU A 48 -2.73 23.61 15.41
N GLN A 49 -1.73 24.35 14.93
CA GLN A 49 -1.68 24.78 13.55
C GLN A 49 -1.56 23.52 12.72
N ILE A 50 -2.61 23.24 11.95
CA ILE A 50 -2.57 22.15 10.97
C ILE A 50 -1.45 22.51 9.99
N PRO A 51 -0.37 21.71 9.90
CA PRO A 51 0.72 22.02 9.02
C PRO A 51 0.23 22.06 7.59
N ARG A 52 0.83 22.93 6.78
CA ARG A 52 0.48 22.99 5.37
C ARG A 52 0.80 21.65 4.69
N PRO A 53 0.02 21.21 3.70
CA PRO A 53 0.21 19.91 3.07
C PRO A 53 1.61 19.72 2.45
N GLU A 54 2.28 20.81 2.07
CA GLU A 54 3.64 20.78 1.50
C GLU A 54 4.72 20.37 2.52
N LEU A 55 4.42 20.41 3.83
CA LEU A 55 5.34 19.94 4.86
C LEU A 55 5.72 18.46 4.65
N TYR A 56 4.80 17.67 4.08
CA TYR A 56 5.06 16.28 3.69
C TYR A 56 6.38 16.16 2.91
N TYR A 57 6.57 16.99 1.88
CA TYR A 57 7.76 16.91 1.03
C TYR A 57 9.04 17.28 1.76
N GLN A 58 8.98 18.24 2.69
CA GLN A 58 10.14 18.70 3.45
C GLN A 58 10.65 17.64 4.42
N LEU A 59 9.76 16.79 4.93
CA LEU A 59 10.09 15.68 5.84
C LEU A 59 10.72 14.49 5.13
N LEU A 60 10.60 14.39 3.81
CA LEU A 60 11.19 13.30 3.04
C LEU A 60 12.73 13.42 2.97
N PRO A 61 13.45 12.28 2.91
CA PRO A 61 14.89 12.25 2.72
C PRO A 61 15.38 13.13 1.57
N THR A 62 16.37 13.97 1.88
CA THR A 62 16.93 14.94 0.94
C THR A 62 18.09 14.36 0.12
N HIS A 63 18.05 14.61 -1.18
CA HIS A 63 19.09 14.26 -2.15
C HIS A 63 19.62 15.50 -2.86
N ARG A 64 20.94 15.71 -2.80
CA ARG A 64 21.62 16.83 -3.44
C ARG A 64 22.36 16.33 -4.67
N VAL A 65 21.83 16.62 -5.85
CA VAL A 65 22.30 16.05 -7.12
C VAL A 65 22.26 17.09 -8.24
N VAL A 66 22.99 16.82 -9.32
CA VAL A 66 23.04 17.68 -10.51
C VAL A 66 21.99 17.22 -11.52
N ILE A 67 21.43 18.16 -12.28
CA ILE A 67 20.53 17.85 -13.40
C ILE A 67 21.38 17.54 -14.63
N HIS A 68 21.30 16.31 -15.11
CA HIS A 68 22.03 15.83 -16.28
C HIS A 68 21.25 16.13 -17.56
N GLY A 69 21.37 17.36 -18.07
CA GLY A 69 20.90 17.77 -19.39
C GLY A 69 19.53 17.18 -19.76
N LYS A 70 19.47 16.44 -20.87
CA LYS A 70 18.23 15.78 -21.36
C LYS A 70 17.81 14.53 -20.57
N ARG A 71 18.73 13.87 -19.85
CA ARG A 71 18.45 12.60 -19.16
C ARG A 71 17.69 12.80 -17.84
N GLY A 72 17.73 14.00 -17.27
CA GLY A 72 17.08 14.32 -16.00
C GLY A 72 18.03 14.14 -14.83
N VAL A 73 17.58 13.49 -13.75
CA VAL A 73 18.32 13.40 -12.49
C VAL A 73 18.50 11.95 -12.04
N LYS A 74 19.70 11.59 -11.57
CA LYS A 74 20.00 10.25 -11.05
C LYS A 74 19.97 10.23 -9.53
N ILE A 75 19.07 9.45 -8.93
CA ILE A 75 18.94 9.29 -7.48
C ILE A 75 18.83 7.80 -7.17
N LYS A 76 19.69 7.30 -6.26
CA LYS A 76 19.65 5.90 -5.78
C LYS A 76 19.58 4.84 -6.91
N ASN A 77 20.34 5.07 -7.98
CA ASN A 77 20.43 4.23 -9.20
C ASN A 77 19.25 4.30 -10.16
N LEU A 78 18.26 5.15 -9.90
CA LEU A 78 17.14 5.39 -10.80
C LEU A 78 17.23 6.79 -11.43
N TRP A 79 16.74 6.92 -12.65
CA TRP A 79 16.67 8.16 -13.41
C TRP A 79 15.26 8.74 -13.40
N TYR A 80 15.15 10.02 -13.07
CA TYR A 80 13.88 10.73 -12.98
C TYR A 80 13.86 11.89 -13.95
N ASN A 81 12.71 12.12 -14.57
CA ASN A 81 12.53 13.22 -15.50
C ASN A 81 11.14 13.86 -15.35
N GLY A 82 11.04 15.12 -15.77
CA GLY A 82 9.79 15.89 -15.78
C GLY A 82 10.02 17.30 -16.30
N ALA A 83 8.94 17.95 -16.76
CA ALA A 83 9.01 19.27 -17.40
C ALA A 83 9.52 20.38 -16.46
N ALA A 84 9.30 20.24 -15.15
CA ALA A 84 9.80 21.17 -14.14
C ALA A 84 11.33 21.30 -14.12
N LEU A 85 12.05 20.33 -14.70
CA LEU A 85 13.51 20.40 -14.83
C LEU A 85 13.96 21.27 -16.00
N ASP A 86 13.11 21.49 -17.01
CA ASP A 86 13.48 22.10 -18.29
C ASP A 86 14.14 23.48 -18.13
N PRO A 87 13.64 24.40 -17.27
CA PRO A 87 14.27 25.70 -17.04
C PRO A 87 15.67 25.60 -16.39
N TYR A 88 15.97 24.48 -15.75
CA TYR A 88 17.19 24.25 -14.96
C TYR A 88 18.18 23.31 -15.66
N ARG A 89 17.84 22.76 -16.84
CA ARG A 89 18.76 21.92 -17.60
C ARG A 89 19.98 22.73 -18.02
N PHE A 90 21.14 22.08 -17.97
CA PHE A 90 22.45 22.68 -18.28
C PHE A 90 22.83 23.90 -17.42
N THR A 91 22.06 24.17 -16.36
CA THR A 91 22.30 25.27 -15.43
C THR A 91 22.76 24.69 -14.10
N LEU A 92 23.76 25.34 -13.48
CA LEU A 92 24.19 24.99 -12.13
C LEU A 92 23.33 25.75 -11.13
N SER A 93 23.05 25.17 -9.96
CA SER A 93 22.16 25.79 -8.97
C SER A 93 22.67 27.09 -8.36
N GLY A 94 23.94 27.47 -8.60
CA GLY A 94 24.59 28.63 -7.98
C GLY A 94 24.78 28.51 -6.46
N ARG A 95 24.33 27.43 -5.81
CA ARG A 95 24.55 27.20 -4.38
C ARG A 95 26.03 26.98 -4.08
N GLY A 96 26.47 27.46 -2.91
CA GLY A 96 27.80 27.24 -2.36
C GLY A 96 27.87 26.08 -1.35
N GLY A 97 29.05 25.89 -0.74
CA GLY A 97 29.28 24.96 0.37
C GLY A 97 29.09 23.48 0.01
N VAL A 98 28.57 22.69 0.96
CA VAL A 98 28.38 21.23 0.80
C VAL A 98 27.40 20.88 -0.33
N ALA A 99 26.51 21.80 -0.70
CA ALA A 99 25.54 21.66 -1.78
C ALA A 99 25.99 22.37 -3.08
N LYS A 100 27.30 22.61 -3.25
CA LYS A 100 27.82 23.41 -4.37
C LYS A 100 27.28 22.93 -5.71
N ASN A 101 26.64 23.84 -6.46
CA ASN A 101 26.10 23.59 -7.80
C ASN A 101 25.09 22.43 -7.91
N LYS A 102 24.51 21.98 -6.80
CA LYS A 102 23.52 20.89 -6.76
C LYS A 102 22.12 21.41 -6.47
N TYR A 103 21.14 20.75 -7.05
CA TYR A 103 19.72 20.94 -6.76
C TYR A 103 19.28 19.98 -5.65
N VAL A 104 18.19 20.34 -4.99
CA VAL A 104 17.65 19.61 -3.84
C VAL A 104 16.41 18.87 -4.29
N PHE A 105 16.39 17.57 -4.04
CA PHE A 105 15.29 16.68 -4.35
C PHE A 105 14.91 15.90 -3.11
N HIS A 106 13.64 15.52 -3.03
CA HIS A 106 13.07 14.76 -1.93
C HIS A 106 12.48 13.47 -2.47
N ARG A 107 12.70 12.36 -1.77
CA ARG A 107 12.29 11.04 -2.26
C ARG A 107 11.78 10.20 -1.11
N ASP A 108 10.64 9.55 -1.31
CA ASP A 108 10.11 8.59 -0.36
C ASP A 108 10.76 7.21 -0.59
N PRO A 109 11.42 6.61 0.42
CA PRO A 109 11.95 5.24 0.30
C PRO A 109 10.88 4.16 0.13
N ARG A 110 9.62 4.46 0.51
CA ARG A 110 8.46 3.56 0.41
C ARG A 110 7.88 3.51 -1.01
N ASP A 111 8.04 4.59 -1.78
CA ASP A 111 7.58 4.72 -3.16
C ASP A 111 8.68 5.36 -4.04
N PRO A 112 9.60 4.55 -4.60
CA PRO A 112 10.66 4.98 -5.50
C PRO A 112 10.19 5.57 -6.81
N CYS A 113 8.92 5.41 -7.20
CA CYS A 113 8.45 5.75 -8.54
C CYS A 113 8.48 7.26 -8.80
N LEU A 114 8.41 8.05 -7.72
CA LEU A 114 8.29 9.49 -7.77
C LEU A 114 9.39 10.16 -6.94
N VAL A 115 9.82 11.32 -7.41
CA VAL A 115 10.73 12.23 -6.71
C VAL A 115 10.12 13.62 -6.73
N PHE A 116 10.29 14.36 -5.65
CA PHE A 116 9.77 15.71 -5.52
C PHE A 116 10.90 16.73 -5.64
N PHE A 117 10.69 17.70 -6.51
CA PHE A 117 11.60 18.80 -6.75
C PHE A 117 10.92 20.10 -6.32
N GLN A 118 11.59 20.87 -5.47
CA GLN A 118 11.14 22.21 -5.15
C GLN A 118 11.79 23.21 -6.10
N ASP A 119 10.98 23.98 -6.81
CA ASP A 119 11.46 25.07 -7.66
C ASP A 119 12.20 26.12 -6.80
N PRO A 120 13.48 26.43 -7.08
CA PRO A 120 14.24 27.40 -6.28
C PRO A 120 13.75 28.85 -6.38
N ARG A 121 12.96 29.19 -7.40
CA ARG A 121 12.44 30.54 -7.67
C ARG A 121 11.02 30.71 -7.18
N THR A 122 10.12 29.77 -7.51
CA THR A 122 8.69 29.87 -7.15
C THR A 122 8.38 29.18 -5.83
N HIS A 123 9.26 28.31 -5.33
CA HIS A 123 9.06 27.45 -4.17
C HIS A 123 7.96 26.39 -4.32
N ASP A 124 7.44 26.22 -5.55
CA ASP A 124 6.44 25.21 -5.86
C ASP A 124 7.04 23.81 -5.88
N TRP A 125 6.22 22.82 -5.53
CA TRP A 125 6.61 21.42 -5.56
C TRP A 125 6.18 20.77 -6.86
N HIS A 126 7.14 20.13 -7.51
CA HIS A 126 6.94 19.40 -8.76
C HIS A 126 7.29 17.93 -8.58
N THR A 127 6.43 17.08 -9.14
CA THR A 127 6.65 15.62 -9.15
C THR A 127 7.42 15.23 -10.41
N LEU A 128 8.47 14.45 -10.22
CA LEU A 128 9.28 13.84 -11.26
C LEU A 128 9.05 12.33 -11.24
N ARG A 129 8.79 11.76 -12.42
CA ARG A 129 8.50 10.34 -12.58
C ARG A 129 9.77 9.57 -12.92
N TRP A 130 9.90 8.36 -12.40
CA TRP A 130 10.95 7.43 -12.81
C TRP A 130 10.81 7.14 -14.31
N THR A 131 11.90 7.31 -15.07
CA THR A 131 11.89 7.16 -16.54
C THR A 131 11.71 5.71 -17.00
N GLY A 132 11.91 4.73 -16.12
CA GLY A 132 11.69 3.32 -16.42
C GLY A 132 10.23 2.87 -16.31
N LEU A 133 9.34 3.72 -15.79
CA LEU A 133 7.91 3.41 -15.71
C LEU A 133 7.27 3.54 -17.11
N PRO A 134 6.49 2.55 -17.59
CA PRO A 134 5.81 2.66 -18.88
C PRO A 134 4.80 3.82 -18.84
N GLU A 135 4.56 4.53 -19.94
CA GLU A 135 3.61 5.66 -19.96
C GLU A 135 2.20 5.23 -19.54
N GLU A 136 1.82 4.00 -19.92
CA GLU A 136 0.57 3.37 -19.55
C GLU A 136 0.80 2.12 -18.70
N GLY A 137 -0.04 1.94 -17.67
CA GLY A 137 -0.05 0.76 -16.81
C GLY A 137 0.28 1.07 -15.35
N GLU A 138 -0.47 0.43 -14.45
CA GLU A 138 -0.19 0.44 -13.01
C GLU A 138 0.96 -0.55 -12.73
N VAL A 139 2.14 -0.03 -12.33
CA VAL A 139 3.26 -0.85 -11.87
C VAL A 139 3.01 -1.25 -10.40
N PRO A 140 3.25 -2.51 -10.01
CA PRO A 140 3.11 -2.91 -8.62
C PRO A 140 4.00 -2.06 -7.71
N ALA A 141 3.52 -1.79 -6.50
CA ALA A 141 4.30 -1.09 -5.48
C ALA A 141 5.60 -1.84 -5.16
N PHE A 142 6.71 -1.10 -5.06
CA PHE A 142 8.00 -1.62 -4.65
C PHE A 142 8.74 -0.57 -3.82
N SER A 143 9.69 -1.02 -2.99
CA SER A 143 10.47 -0.13 -2.12
C SER A 143 11.92 0.02 -2.59
N ASP A 144 12.68 0.88 -1.90
CA ASP A 144 14.14 0.97 -2.04
C ASP A 144 14.88 -0.34 -1.76
N ALA A 145 14.30 -1.25 -0.98
CA ALA A 145 14.86 -2.58 -0.80
C ALA A 145 14.85 -3.34 -2.12
N ARG A 146 13.71 -3.35 -2.81
CA ARG A 146 13.56 -4.01 -4.11
C ARG A 146 14.49 -3.44 -5.17
N VAL A 147 14.65 -2.11 -5.23
CA VAL A 147 15.61 -1.47 -6.15
C VAL A 147 17.04 -1.99 -5.89
N ARG A 148 17.44 -2.15 -4.63
CA ARG A 148 18.77 -2.69 -4.30
C ARG A 148 18.94 -4.14 -4.73
N GLU A 149 17.88 -4.94 -4.66
CA GLU A 149 17.86 -6.32 -5.14
C GLU A 149 17.96 -6.39 -6.67
N VAL A 150 17.18 -5.59 -7.39
CA VAL A 150 17.29 -5.46 -8.86
C VAL A 150 18.73 -5.12 -9.24
N MET A 151 19.33 -4.13 -8.59
CA MET A 151 20.73 -3.75 -8.88
C MET A 151 21.74 -4.83 -8.49
N ARG A 152 21.42 -5.72 -7.55
CA ARG A 152 22.26 -6.88 -7.22
C ARG A 152 22.17 -7.94 -8.32
N GLU A 153 20.96 -8.22 -8.82
CA GLU A 153 20.71 -9.13 -9.95
C GLU A 153 21.33 -8.63 -11.25
N VAL A 154 21.23 -7.34 -11.55
CA VAL A 154 21.89 -6.73 -12.71
C VAL A 154 23.40 -6.97 -12.66
N ARG A 155 24.02 -6.82 -11.48
CA ARG A 155 25.46 -7.07 -11.29
C ARG A 155 25.81 -8.56 -11.38
N SER A 156 25.00 -9.45 -10.81
CA SER A 156 25.26 -10.90 -10.87
C SER A 156 25.14 -11.45 -12.30
N ARG A 157 24.19 -10.93 -13.08
CA ARG A 157 23.98 -11.28 -14.49
C ARG A 157 24.94 -10.54 -15.45
N GLY A 158 25.78 -9.63 -14.94
CA GLY A 158 26.71 -8.84 -15.77
C GLY A 158 26.01 -7.88 -16.75
N LEU A 159 24.75 -7.52 -16.49
CA LEU A 159 23.97 -6.66 -17.35
C LEU A 159 24.41 -5.21 -17.20
N ALA A 160 24.52 -4.50 -18.33
CA ALA A 160 24.83 -3.08 -18.39
C ALA A 160 23.65 -2.32 -19.02
N PRO A 161 22.57 -2.06 -18.25
CA PRO A 161 21.37 -1.44 -18.79
C PRO A 161 21.67 -0.04 -19.29
N LYS A 162 21.28 0.25 -20.55
CA LYS A 162 21.50 1.57 -21.15
C LYS A 162 20.43 2.55 -20.69
N THR A 163 19.21 2.05 -20.58
CA THR A 163 18.02 2.79 -20.14
C THR A 163 17.40 2.18 -18.89
N ASP A 164 16.72 2.98 -18.09
CA ASP A 164 16.02 2.49 -16.90
C ASP A 164 14.80 1.64 -17.22
N ALA A 165 14.27 1.73 -18.45
CA ALA A 165 13.21 0.85 -18.93
C ALA A 165 13.66 -0.62 -18.97
N GLU A 166 14.95 -0.88 -19.18
CA GLU A 166 15.52 -2.25 -19.15
C GLU A 166 15.53 -2.84 -17.73
N LEU A 167 15.43 -2.01 -16.69
CA LEU A 167 15.32 -2.48 -15.30
C LEU A 167 13.92 -2.95 -14.95
N LEU A 168 12.89 -2.45 -15.65
CA LEU A 168 11.50 -2.74 -15.34
C LEU A 168 11.16 -4.23 -15.47
N PRO A 169 11.55 -4.96 -16.53
CA PRO A 169 11.31 -6.40 -16.61
C PRO A 169 11.94 -7.18 -15.45
N LEU A 170 13.16 -6.83 -15.03
CA LEU A 170 13.83 -7.46 -13.88
C LEU A 170 13.13 -7.12 -12.56
N LEU A 171 12.67 -5.89 -12.41
CA LEU A 171 11.87 -5.47 -11.26
C LEU A 171 10.56 -6.24 -11.20
N LEU A 172 9.84 -6.36 -12.31
CA LEU A 172 8.61 -7.14 -12.42
C LEU A 172 8.87 -8.64 -12.23
N GLU A 173 10.00 -9.17 -12.70
CA GLU A 173 10.45 -10.54 -12.45
C GLU A 173 10.70 -10.76 -10.96
N LEU A 174 11.26 -9.79 -10.24
CA LEU A 174 11.53 -9.90 -8.80
C LEU A 174 10.27 -9.71 -7.94
N ILE A 175 9.38 -8.80 -8.34
CA ILE A 175 8.08 -8.62 -7.68
C ILE A 175 7.18 -9.83 -7.95
N GLY A 176 7.15 -10.30 -9.20
CA GLY A 176 6.33 -11.40 -9.68
C GLY A 176 6.98 -12.78 -9.61
N GLY A 177 8.22 -12.86 -9.09
CA GLY A 177 9.04 -14.05 -8.91
C GLY A 177 8.67 -15.24 -9.79
N HIS A 178 8.95 -15.24 -11.10
CA HIS A 178 8.96 -16.41 -11.99
C HIS A 178 7.82 -17.45 -11.85
N ILE A 179 6.62 -17.07 -11.44
CA ILE A 179 5.50 -18.00 -11.25
C ILE A 179 4.26 -17.41 -11.94
N PRO A 180 3.61 -18.11 -12.89
CA PRO A 180 2.35 -17.66 -13.47
C PRO A 180 1.30 -17.47 -12.36
N VAL A 181 0.41 -16.48 -12.52
CA VAL A 181 -0.56 -16.03 -11.49
C VAL A 181 -1.39 -17.18 -10.90
N GLU A 182 -1.66 -18.22 -11.70
CA GLU A 182 -2.35 -19.45 -11.28
C GLU A 182 -1.62 -20.24 -10.18
N GLN A 183 -0.32 -19.99 -9.96
CA GLN A 183 0.57 -20.73 -9.05
C GLN A 183 1.14 -19.86 -7.90
N TRP A 184 0.75 -18.58 -7.81
CA TRP A 184 1.22 -17.64 -6.77
C TRP A 184 1.03 -18.08 -5.30
N PRO A 185 -0.10 -18.67 -4.87
CA PRO A 185 -0.28 -19.04 -3.46
C PRO A 185 0.50 -20.29 -3.04
N THR A 186 0.92 -21.14 -3.99
CA THR A 186 1.51 -22.45 -3.70
C THR A 186 3.04 -22.43 -3.70
N ARG A 187 3.70 -21.43 -4.30
CA ARG A 187 5.16 -21.40 -4.43
C ARG A 187 5.89 -20.23 -3.77
N LEU A 188 5.21 -19.13 -3.45
CA LEU A 188 5.84 -18.08 -2.63
C LEU A 188 5.99 -18.57 -1.19
N THR A 189 7.19 -18.45 -0.62
CA THR A 189 7.37 -18.71 0.81
C THR A 189 6.51 -17.75 1.64
N LYS A 190 6.12 -18.15 2.85
CA LYS A 190 5.34 -17.30 3.76
C LYS A 190 6.00 -15.92 3.95
N GLY A 191 7.33 -15.90 4.05
CA GLY A 191 8.12 -14.66 4.20
C GLY A 191 7.96 -13.70 3.01
N GLN A 192 8.11 -14.19 1.77
CA GLN A 192 7.98 -13.36 0.56
C GLN A 192 6.58 -12.75 0.41
N ARG A 193 5.53 -13.50 0.76
CA ARG A 193 4.15 -12.97 0.75
C ARG A 193 3.96 -11.85 1.76
N THR A 194 4.49 -12.04 2.97
CA THR A 194 4.42 -11.03 4.03
C THR A 194 5.20 -9.77 3.64
N GLU A 195 6.37 -9.93 3.03
CA GLU A 195 7.18 -8.81 2.54
C GLU A 195 6.46 -8.04 1.42
N HIS A 196 5.92 -8.75 0.42
CA HIS A 196 5.17 -8.10 -0.65
C HIS A 196 3.93 -7.35 -0.12
N ALA A 197 3.17 -7.98 0.77
CA ALA A 197 2.02 -7.33 1.42
C ALA A 197 2.46 -6.07 2.21
N ARG A 198 3.64 -6.12 2.84
CA ARG A 198 4.23 -4.97 3.52
C ARG A 198 4.62 -3.86 2.55
N GLU A 199 5.24 -4.19 1.41
CA GLU A 199 5.60 -3.19 0.38
C GLU A 199 4.35 -2.50 -0.19
N VAL A 200 3.30 -3.28 -0.49
CA VAL A 200 2.01 -2.74 -0.95
C VAL A 200 1.39 -1.83 0.11
N ALA A 201 1.37 -2.24 1.38
CA ALA A 201 0.85 -1.41 2.47
C ALA A 201 1.68 -0.12 2.67
N GLN A 202 3.00 -0.19 2.53
CA GLN A 202 3.89 0.97 2.64
C GLN A 202 3.68 1.97 1.50
N ALA A 203 3.51 1.49 0.27
CA ALA A 203 3.22 2.36 -0.87
C ALA A 203 1.82 2.98 -0.77
N ALA A 204 0.83 2.23 -0.29
CA ALA A 204 -0.51 2.76 -0.03
C ALA A 204 -0.48 3.86 1.05
N ALA A 205 0.29 3.65 2.13
CA ALA A 205 0.50 4.68 3.15
C ALA A 205 1.20 5.93 2.57
N ALA A 206 2.25 5.75 1.76
CA ALA A 206 2.93 6.85 1.09
C ALA A 206 2.02 7.63 0.13
N ALA A 207 1.11 6.94 -0.57
CA ALA A 207 0.11 7.58 -1.41
C ALA A 207 -0.94 8.36 -0.60
N ALA A 208 -1.34 7.85 0.57
CA ALA A 208 -2.28 8.52 1.47
C ALA A 208 -1.67 9.75 2.16
N ASP A 209 -0.38 9.72 2.46
CA ASP A 209 0.35 10.83 3.09
C ASP A 209 0.57 12.02 2.10
N ARG A 210 0.44 11.77 0.79
CA ARG A 210 0.73 12.75 -0.26
C ARG A 210 -0.37 13.81 -0.37
N PRO A 211 -0.03 15.10 -0.52
CA PRO A 211 -1.05 16.13 -0.67
C PRO A 211 -1.82 15.97 -2.00
N PRO A 212 -3.14 16.20 -2.01
CA PRO A 212 -3.97 16.06 -3.20
C PRO A 212 -3.55 17.06 -4.29
N GLY A 213 -3.48 16.61 -5.54
CA GLY A 213 -3.07 17.41 -6.71
C GLY A 213 -1.65 17.16 -7.23
N ALA A 214 -0.79 16.49 -6.45
CA ALA A 214 0.61 16.23 -6.81
C ALA A 214 0.82 15.29 -8.03
N THR A 215 -0.18 14.44 -8.32
CA THR A 215 -0.13 13.40 -9.36
C THR A 215 -0.99 13.72 -10.59
N GLY A 216 -1.93 14.68 -10.50
CA GLY A 216 -2.86 15.03 -11.58
C GLY A 216 -2.13 15.52 -12.84
N ALA A 217 -1.12 16.38 -12.67
CA ALA A 217 -0.36 16.95 -13.78
C ALA A 217 0.50 15.94 -14.56
N VAL A 218 0.78 14.75 -14.00
CA VAL A 218 1.55 13.70 -14.68
C VAL A 218 0.64 12.80 -15.53
N ASN A 219 -0.61 12.58 -15.09
CA ASN A 219 -1.57 11.74 -15.80
C ASN A 219 -2.25 12.49 -16.96
N GLU A 220 -2.44 13.80 -16.88
CA GLU A 220 -3.09 14.60 -17.95
C GLU A 220 -2.31 14.59 -19.28
N ARG A 221 -0.97 14.43 -19.24
CA ARG A 221 -0.13 14.37 -20.44
C ARG A 221 -0.06 12.99 -21.11
N ALA A 222 -0.36 11.91 -20.36
CA ALA A 222 -0.46 10.57 -20.94
C ALA A 222 -1.76 10.42 -21.76
N ALA A 223 -2.82 11.15 -21.40
CA ALA A 223 -4.12 11.06 -22.07
C ALA A 223 -4.19 11.71 -23.47
N THR A 224 -3.18 12.50 -23.86
CA THR A 224 -3.15 13.21 -25.16
C THR A 224 -2.39 12.47 -26.27
N GLY A 225 -1.85 11.27 -25.98
CA GLY A 225 -1.19 10.42 -26.97
C GLY A 225 -2.20 9.58 -27.76
N GLU A 226 -2.17 9.72 -29.07
CA GLU A 226 -3.01 9.02 -30.05
C GLU A 226 -2.96 7.50 -29.87
N MET A 227 -4.12 6.89 -29.59
CA MET A 227 -4.26 5.46 -29.30
C MET A 227 -4.15 4.62 -30.57
N ASP A 228 -3.20 3.68 -30.61
CA ASP A 228 -3.38 2.48 -31.42
C ASP A 228 -2.71 1.26 -30.77
N ASN A 229 -3.54 0.25 -30.48
CA ASN A 229 -3.21 -1.12 -30.10
C ASN A 229 -2.15 -1.36 -29.00
N VAL A 230 -2.50 -1.14 -27.73
CA VAL A 230 -1.80 -1.77 -26.60
C VAL A 230 -2.81 -2.31 -25.59
N VAL A 231 -2.74 -3.62 -25.31
CA VAL A 231 -3.56 -4.27 -24.28
C VAL A 231 -3.07 -3.76 -22.91
N PRO A 232 -3.88 -3.01 -22.15
CA PRO A 232 -3.47 -2.56 -20.83
C PRO A 232 -3.20 -3.79 -19.96
N LEU A 233 -2.06 -3.79 -19.25
CA LEU A 233 -1.76 -4.82 -18.25
C LEU A 233 -2.75 -4.67 -17.08
N LYS A 234 -3.91 -5.32 -17.19
CA LYS A 234 -4.99 -5.27 -16.20
C LYS A 234 -4.66 -6.11 -14.97
N TRP A 235 -3.70 -5.65 -14.17
CA TRP A 235 -3.25 -6.39 -12.98
C TRP A 235 -4.37 -6.58 -11.94
N ARG A 236 -5.36 -5.67 -11.86
CA ARG A 236 -6.52 -5.83 -10.95
C ARG A 236 -7.38 -7.04 -11.33
N GLU A 237 -7.57 -7.28 -12.63
CA GLU A 237 -8.25 -8.48 -13.13
C GLU A 237 -7.39 -9.73 -12.85
N ARG A 238 -6.07 -9.64 -13.05
CA ARG A 238 -5.14 -10.75 -12.70
C ARG A 238 -5.08 -11.04 -11.20
N ALA A 239 -5.13 -10.03 -10.34
CA ALA A 239 -5.14 -10.22 -8.89
C ALA A 239 -6.43 -10.92 -8.43
N ARG A 240 -7.58 -10.57 -9.04
CA ARG A 240 -8.85 -11.28 -8.82
C ARG A 240 -8.80 -12.72 -9.32
N GLN A 241 -8.22 -12.95 -10.50
CA GLN A 241 -8.00 -14.30 -11.05
C GLN A 241 -7.09 -15.14 -10.15
N GLY A 242 -6.00 -14.56 -9.62
CA GLY A 242 -5.12 -15.22 -8.67
C GLY A 242 -5.85 -15.59 -7.38
N GLN A 243 -6.67 -14.68 -6.83
CA GLN A 243 -7.49 -14.96 -5.65
C GLN A 243 -8.49 -16.10 -5.88
N ALA A 244 -9.19 -16.08 -7.02
CA ALA A 244 -10.12 -17.15 -7.41
C ALA A 244 -9.41 -18.51 -7.55
N ALA A 245 -8.23 -18.54 -8.18
CA ALA A 245 -7.42 -19.76 -8.30
C ALA A 245 -6.99 -20.31 -6.92
N VAL A 246 -6.70 -19.44 -5.94
CA VAL A 246 -6.41 -19.86 -4.55
C VAL A 246 -7.63 -20.53 -3.93
N ASP A 247 -8.81 -19.94 -4.10
CA ASP A 247 -10.04 -20.43 -3.50
C ASP A 247 -10.51 -21.74 -4.15
N ASP A 248 -10.27 -21.91 -5.45
CA ASP A 248 -10.50 -23.17 -6.18
C ASP A 248 -9.52 -24.28 -5.76
N GLU A 249 -8.23 -23.97 -5.59
CA GLU A 249 -7.24 -24.93 -5.07
C GLU A 249 -7.57 -25.33 -3.62
N ARG A 250 -8.00 -24.39 -2.78
CA ARG A 250 -8.49 -24.68 -1.42
C ARG A 250 -9.73 -25.56 -1.45
N ARG A 251 -10.62 -25.34 -2.41
CA ARG A 251 -11.81 -26.17 -2.61
C ARG A 251 -11.41 -27.60 -3.00
N ARG A 252 -10.54 -27.77 -4.00
CA ARG A 252 -10.02 -29.09 -4.40
C ARG A 252 -9.39 -29.84 -3.24
N ARG A 253 -8.55 -29.19 -2.44
CA ARG A 253 -7.96 -29.83 -1.24
C ARG A 253 -8.99 -30.22 -0.18
N ARG A 254 -10.09 -29.46 -0.06
CA ARG A 254 -11.20 -29.82 0.84
C ARG A 254 -11.99 -31.00 0.30
N GLU A 255 -12.18 -31.08 -1.01
CA GLU A 255 -12.84 -32.19 -1.70
C GLU A 255 -11.98 -33.47 -1.63
N ASP A 256 -10.68 -33.38 -1.90
CA ASP A 256 -9.72 -34.49 -1.83
C ASP A 256 -9.51 -35.01 -0.39
N ALA A 257 -9.58 -34.12 0.60
CA ALA A 257 -9.45 -34.49 2.02
C ALA A 257 -10.74 -35.09 2.61
N VAL A 258 -11.85 -35.08 1.87
CA VAL A 258 -13.15 -35.62 2.28
C VAL A 258 -13.45 -36.84 1.39
N PRO A 259 -13.00 -38.05 1.78
CA PRO A 259 -13.12 -39.25 0.94
C PRO A 259 -14.58 -39.67 0.67
N GLU A 260 -15.52 -39.22 1.50
CA GLU A 260 -16.95 -39.40 1.30
C GLU A 260 -17.67 -38.11 1.66
N ARG A 261 -18.54 -37.63 0.77
CA ARG A 261 -19.39 -36.46 1.04
C ARG A 261 -20.26 -36.80 2.26
N PRO A 262 -20.11 -36.10 3.41
CA PRO A 262 -20.91 -36.41 4.58
C PRO A 262 -22.38 -36.28 4.20
N ALA A 263 -23.17 -37.31 4.51
CA ALA A 263 -24.60 -37.27 4.29
C ALA A 263 -25.16 -35.99 4.91
N PRO A 264 -26.03 -35.25 4.21
CA PRO A 264 -26.64 -34.06 4.77
C PRO A 264 -27.27 -34.44 6.12
N PRO A 265 -27.09 -33.62 7.17
CA PRO A 265 -27.64 -33.94 8.47
C PRO A 265 -29.14 -34.19 8.31
N PRO A 266 -29.69 -35.26 8.90
CA PRO A 266 -31.12 -35.56 8.79
C PRO A 266 -31.94 -34.36 9.22
N ALA A 267 -33.07 -34.16 8.54
CA ALA A 267 -33.98 -33.07 8.85
C ALA A 267 -34.33 -33.10 10.35
N LEU A 268 -34.49 -31.92 10.95
CA LEU A 268 -34.63 -31.78 12.40
C LEU A 268 -35.80 -32.63 12.96
N GLY A 269 -36.88 -32.76 12.19
CA GLY A 269 -38.03 -33.63 12.49
C GLY A 269 -37.73 -35.13 12.40
N GLN A 270 -36.78 -35.55 11.56
CA GLN A 270 -36.36 -36.96 11.42
C GLN A 270 -35.48 -37.38 12.61
N ARG A 271 -34.56 -36.50 13.06
CA ARG A 271 -33.77 -36.71 14.29
C ARG A 271 -34.62 -36.74 15.56
N LEU A 272 -35.67 -35.91 15.61
CA LEU A 272 -36.63 -35.94 16.71
C LEU A 272 -37.42 -37.25 16.71
N ARG A 273 -37.87 -37.74 15.54
CA ARG A 273 -38.55 -39.04 15.40
C ARG A 273 -37.68 -40.24 15.81
N GLU A 274 -36.40 -40.25 15.44
CA GLU A 274 -35.47 -41.36 15.76
C GLU A 274 -35.07 -41.42 17.25
N ARG A 275 -35.09 -40.28 17.95
CA ARG A 275 -34.54 -40.15 19.31
C ARG A 275 -35.60 -39.89 20.37
N SER A 276 -36.83 -39.59 19.97
CA SER A 276 -37.97 -39.38 20.86
C SER A 276 -38.75 -40.67 21.05
N LEU A 277 -39.06 -41.01 22.30
CA LEU A 277 -40.01 -42.08 22.67
C LEU A 277 -41.48 -41.63 22.48
N LEU A 278 -41.71 -40.43 21.95
CA LEU A 278 -43.03 -39.90 21.62
C LEU A 278 -43.25 -40.09 20.12
N ALA A 279 -44.22 -40.93 19.75
CA ALA A 279 -44.66 -41.10 18.38
C ALA A 279 -45.17 -39.76 17.84
N LEU A 280 -44.46 -39.18 16.88
CA LEU A 280 -44.96 -38.07 16.07
C LEU A 280 -45.79 -38.68 14.93
N PRO A 281 -47.05 -38.26 14.73
CA PRO A 281 -47.90 -38.78 13.66
C PRO A 281 -47.33 -38.42 12.27
N ASP A 282 -47.64 -39.26 11.27
CA ASP A 282 -47.18 -39.10 9.89
C ASP A 282 -47.79 -37.85 9.24
N GLU A 283 -47.01 -37.14 8.43
CA GLU A 283 -47.41 -35.89 7.75
C GLU A 283 -48.35 -36.11 6.54
N ASP A 284 -48.78 -37.35 6.28
CA ASP A 284 -49.61 -37.71 5.11
C ASP A 284 -51.13 -37.76 5.41
N GLU A 285 -51.60 -37.18 6.52
CA GLU A 285 -53.03 -37.25 6.92
C GLU A 285 -53.78 -35.91 6.91
N TYR A 286 -53.33 -34.94 6.10
CA TYR A 286 -54.07 -33.70 5.85
C TYR A 286 -54.07 -33.30 4.36
N GLU A 287 -54.61 -34.16 3.49
CA GLU A 287 -55.27 -33.71 2.26
C GLU A 287 -56.69 -34.31 2.21
N ASP A 288 -57.67 -33.44 1.94
CA ASP A 288 -59.07 -33.69 1.60
C ASP A 288 -60.07 -34.12 2.69
N THR A 289 -60.59 -33.13 3.44
CA THR A 289 -62.06 -32.93 3.55
C THR A 289 -62.41 -31.44 3.67
N GLU A 290 -62.42 -30.71 2.55
CA GLU A 290 -63.33 -29.58 2.36
C GLU A 290 -64.21 -29.85 1.14
N GLY A 291 -65.34 -30.51 1.39
CA GLY A 291 -66.47 -30.61 0.48
C GLY A 291 -67.72 -30.11 1.20
N GLU A 292 -68.27 -29.03 0.66
CA GLU A 292 -69.69 -28.61 0.65
C GLU A 292 -70.46 -28.50 1.98
N ALA A 293 -70.67 -27.24 2.42
CA ALA A 293 -72.01 -26.65 2.53
C ALA A 293 -71.93 -25.11 2.41
#